data_AF-A0AA90QZG0-F1
#
_entry.id   AF-A0AA90QZG0-F1
#
_cell.length_a   1.000
_cell.length_b   1.000
_cell.length_c   1.000
_cell.angle_alpha   90.00
_cell.angle_beta   90.00
_cell.angle_gamma   90.00
#
_symmetry.space_group_name_H-M   'P 1'
#
loop_
_entity.id
_entity.type
_entity.pdbx_description
1 polymer ?
#
loop_
_entity_poly.entity_id
_entity_poly.type
_entity_poly.pdbx_seq_one_letter_code
_entity_poly.pdbx_strand_id
1 'polypeptide(L)'
;MASPITIIKNDKLLFEATNIQEAARFLEEHLNTSKYKFYDSIERGYVYSIPYNFKGDEYRFVAPEEVAANRRQELEESDHKNARRIWLVSNNPEEFELARAYSECETLEWKRSRNFENGDILFLYVSGNVQQVCFKVEIIQGIVPPNEVKYNKMFWKDLKKFEESKGGKWTRFRFLDKVDTPELSLTKLREYGLKSNVQGPLKLNGELRDYIMSFFEKDLTEGYYPDEVHDNLEEGMRKTVMVNIYERNPIARKRCMDHYGVQCQICDLNFEDTYGEVGKDFIHVHHIIPLHEIQQGYIVDPINDLIPVCPNCHAMLHRKENGEYLTIEQLKERIISNRKLLQIKGNLVI
;
A
#
# COMPACT_ATOMS: atom_id res chain seq x y z
N MET A 1 -5.48 -31.81 5.77
CA MET A 1 -4.26 -32.12 6.55
C MET A 1 -4.11 -31.09 7.65
N ALA A 2 -3.38 -31.41 8.72
CA ALA A 2 -2.97 -30.38 9.69
C ALA A 2 -2.00 -29.44 8.97
N SER A 3 -2.36 -28.17 8.88
CA SER A 3 -1.55 -27.15 8.23
C SER A 3 -1.00 -26.22 9.30
N PRO A 4 0.32 -26.11 9.46
CA PRO A 4 0.88 -25.25 10.50
C PRO A 4 0.47 -23.79 10.24
N ILE A 5 0.11 -23.10 11.32
CA ILE A 5 -0.24 -21.67 11.29
C ILE A 5 0.65 -20.96 12.29
N THR A 6 1.47 -20.06 11.77
CA THR A 6 2.27 -19.13 12.57
C THR A 6 1.43 -17.91 12.88
N ILE A 7 1.34 -17.55 14.16
CA ILE A 7 0.66 -16.36 14.64
C ILE A 7 1.73 -15.33 15.00
N ILE A 8 1.68 -14.18 14.36
CA ILE A 8 2.58 -13.04 14.59
C ILE A 8 1.75 -11.92 15.19
N LYS A 9 2.21 -11.32 16.29
CA LYS A 9 1.60 -10.16 16.94
C LYS A 9 2.56 -8.98 16.87
N ASN A 10 2.15 -7.88 16.25
CA ASN A 10 2.98 -6.66 16.11
C ASN A 10 4.43 -7.00 15.68
N ASP A 11 4.56 -7.76 14.59
CA ASP A 11 5.83 -8.22 13.99
C ASP A 11 6.68 -9.17 14.83
N LYS A 12 6.14 -9.70 15.94
CA LYS A 12 6.82 -10.69 16.78
C LYS A 12 6.07 -12.02 16.73
N LEU A 13 6.83 -13.10 16.60
CA LEU A 13 6.28 -14.45 16.74
C LEU A 13 5.56 -14.58 18.08
N LEU A 14 4.28 -14.96 18.03
CA LEU A 14 3.44 -15.15 19.20
C LEU A 14 3.24 -16.64 19.50
N PHE A 15 2.93 -17.44 18.48
CA PHE A 15 2.61 -18.86 18.64
C PHE A 15 2.69 -19.62 17.32
N GLU A 16 3.07 -20.90 17.37
CA GLU A 16 3.05 -21.81 16.23
C GLU A 16 2.04 -22.93 16.49
N ALA A 17 0.95 -22.94 15.73
CA ALA A 17 -0.08 -23.96 15.80
C ALA A 17 0.14 -25.02 14.71
N THR A 18 -0.23 -26.25 14.98
CA THR A 18 -0.21 -27.35 13.99
C THR A 18 -1.39 -27.30 13.02
N ASN A 19 -2.47 -26.59 13.38
CA ASN A 19 -3.69 -26.44 12.58
C ASN A 19 -4.53 -25.23 13.02
N ILE A 20 -5.58 -24.92 12.25
CA ILE A 20 -6.48 -23.79 12.52
C ILE A 20 -7.27 -23.94 13.83
N GLN A 21 -7.61 -25.16 14.24
CA GLN A 21 -8.34 -25.41 15.48
C GLN A 21 -7.48 -25.09 16.70
N GLU A 22 -6.20 -25.41 16.65
CA GLU A 22 -5.23 -25.08 17.70
C GLU A 22 -4.95 -23.57 17.72
N ALA A 23 -4.75 -22.94 16.56
CA ALA A 23 -4.58 -21.49 16.46
C ALA A 23 -5.78 -20.72 17.07
N ALA A 24 -7.01 -21.16 16.76
CA ALA A 24 -8.23 -20.55 17.27
C ALA A 24 -8.38 -20.72 18.79
N ARG A 25 -7.98 -21.87 19.35
CA ARG A 25 -8.01 -22.13 20.79
C ARG A 25 -6.98 -21.27 21.53
N PHE A 26 -5.76 -21.19 21.01
CA PHE A 26 -4.74 -20.31 21.56
C PHE A 26 -5.21 -18.85 21.62
N LEU A 27 -5.80 -18.34 20.53
CA LEU A 27 -6.33 -16.97 20.51
C LEU A 27 -7.53 -16.77 21.45
N GLU A 28 -8.39 -17.77 21.60
CA GLU A 28 -9.50 -17.76 22.56
C GLU A 28 -9.00 -17.48 23.98
N GLU A 29 -8.00 -18.24 24.41
CA GLU A 29 -7.38 -18.12 25.73
C GLU A 29 -6.57 -16.82 25.84
N HIS A 30 -5.78 -16.49 24.83
CA HIS A 30 -4.91 -15.30 24.82
C HIS A 30 -5.70 -13.99 24.85
N LEU A 31 -6.82 -13.91 24.13
CA LEU A 31 -7.63 -12.69 23.99
C LEU A 31 -8.84 -12.66 24.93
N ASN A 32 -9.06 -13.73 25.71
CA ASN A 32 -10.20 -13.91 26.59
C ASN A 32 -11.53 -13.61 25.87
N THR A 33 -11.77 -14.33 24.76
CA THR A 33 -12.99 -14.19 23.96
C THR A 33 -13.48 -15.56 23.48
N SER A 34 -14.35 -15.65 22.48
CA SER A 34 -14.89 -16.94 21.98
C SER A 34 -14.14 -17.44 20.73
N LYS A 35 -13.80 -18.73 20.68
CA LYS A 35 -13.08 -19.36 19.54
C LYS A 35 -13.75 -19.19 18.18
N TYR A 36 -15.09 -19.15 18.13
CA TYR A 36 -15.82 -19.06 16.86
C TYR A 36 -15.57 -17.73 16.14
N LYS A 37 -15.04 -16.72 16.84
CA LYS A 37 -14.68 -15.42 16.26
C LYS A 37 -13.40 -15.46 15.42
N PHE A 38 -12.56 -16.48 15.58
CA PHE A 38 -11.23 -16.49 14.99
C PHE A 38 -11.10 -17.33 13.74
N TYR A 39 -11.93 -18.36 13.52
CA TYR A 39 -11.80 -19.23 12.34
C TYR A 39 -11.78 -18.44 11.02
N ASP A 40 -12.76 -17.55 10.81
CA ASP A 40 -12.84 -16.76 9.59
C ASP A 40 -11.67 -15.78 9.47
N SER A 41 -11.23 -15.19 10.59
CA SER A 41 -10.11 -14.24 10.61
C SER A 41 -8.76 -14.91 10.36
N ILE A 42 -8.53 -16.10 10.94
CA ILE A 42 -7.33 -16.90 10.72
C ILE A 42 -7.30 -17.38 9.28
N GLU A 43 -8.40 -17.96 8.78
CA GLU A 43 -8.49 -18.48 7.42
C GLU A 43 -8.24 -17.37 6.40
N ARG A 44 -8.95 -16.25 6.51
CA ARG A 44 -8.71 -15.11 5.63
C ARG A 44 -7.31 -14.53 5.80
N GLY A 45 -6.77 -14.58 7.01
CA GLY A 45 -5.44 -14.11 7.33
C GLY A 45 -4.35 -14.85 6.59
N TYR A 46 -4.29 -16.18 6.70
CA TYR A 46 -3.23 -16.93 6.03
C TYR A 46 -3.46 -17.11 4.53
N VAL A 47 -4.72 -17.11 4.07
CA VAL A 47 -5.04 -17.27 2.64
C VAL A 47 -4.74 -15.99 1.86
N TYR A 48 -5.03 -14.83 2.45
CA TYR A 48 -5.06 -13.54 1.76
C TYR A 48 -4.15 -12.48 2.38
N SER A 49 -3.38 -12.85 3.40
CA SER A 49 -2.52 -11.94 4.17
C SER A 49 -3.31 -10.79 4.82
N ILE A 50 -4.56 -11.05 5.22
CA ILE A 50 -5.44 -10.04 5.83
C ILE A 50 -5.14 -9.96 7.34
N PRO A 51 -4.64 -8.82 7.85
CA PRO A 51 -4.39 -8.67 9.27
C PRO A 51 -5.69 -8.64 10.08
N TYR A 52 -5.64 -9.22 11.27
CA TYR A 52 -6.70 -9.13 12.26
C TYR A 52 -6.31 -8.14 13.35
N ASN A 53 -7.08 -7.06 13.48
CA ASN A 53 -6.83 -6.03 14.48
C ASN A 53 -7.73 -6.23 15.70
N PHE A 54 -7.14 -6.29 16.89
CA PHE A 54 -7.88 -6.44 18.14
C PHE A 54 -7.27 -5.58 19.25
N LYS A 55 -8.07 -4.66 19.81
CA LYS A 55 -7.67 -3.76 20.91
C LYS A 55 -6.34 -3.03 20.69
N GLY A 56 -6.06 -2.63 19.44
CA GLY A 56 -4.84 -1.89 19.08
C GLY A 56 -3.65 -2.76 18.71
N ASP A 57 -3.76 -4.08 18.87
CA ASP A 57 -2.76 -5.04 18.41
C ASP A 57 -3.12 -5.58 17.01
N GLU A 58 -2.11 -5.73 16.15
CA GLU A 58 -2.23 -6.40 14.86
C GLU A 58 -1.77 -7.86 14.99
N TYR A 59 -2.59 -8.76 14.47
CA TYR A 59 -2.31 -10.19 14.37
C TYR A 59 -2.23 -10.61 12.89
N ARG A 60 -1.14 -11.28 12.53
CA ARG A 60 -0.94 -11.89 11.21
C ARG A 60 -0.87 -13.40 11.34
N PHE A 61 -1.43 -14.08 10.34
CA PHE A 61 -1.51 -15.53 10.27
C PHE A 61 -0.76 -15.99 9.03
N VAL A 62 0.19 -16.89 9.18
CA VAL A 62 1.02 -17.37 8.07
C VAL A 62 0.94 -18.89 8.02
N ALA A 63 0.67 -19.42 6.83
CA ALA A 63 0.74 -20.84 6.53
C ALA A 63 1.75 -21.05 5.39
N PRO A 64 2.22 -22.28 5.14
CA PRO A 64 3.04 -22.58 3.97
C PRO A 64 2.37 -22.09 2.68
N GLU A 65 3.15 -21.57 1.74
CA GLU A 65 2.65 -20.92 0.52
C GLU A 65 1.69 -21.83 -0.27
N GLU A 66 2.07 -23.09 -0.48
CA GLU A 66 1.25 -24.09 -1.17
C GLU A 66 -0.09 -24.33 -0.45
N VAL A 67 -0.09 -24.35 0.89
CA VAL A 67 -1.32 -24.51 1.67
C VAL A 67 -2.24 -23.30 1.49
N ALA A 68 -1.68 -22.09 1.59
CA ALA A 68 -2.43 -20.86 1.43
C ALA A 68 -3.00 -20.74 0.00
N ALA A 69 -2.21 -21.07 -1.02
CA ALA A 69 -2.60 -21.05 -2.42
C ALA A 69 -3.71 -22.07 -2.73
N ASN A 70 -3.55 -23.32 -2.30
CA ASN A 70 -4.57 -24.36 -2.51
C ASN A 70 -5.89 -23.99 -1.83
N ARG A 71 -5.83 -23.48 -0.59
CA ARG A 71 -7.03 -23.05 0.11
C ARG A 71 -7.68 -21.83 -0.55
N ARG A 72 -6.88 -20.89 -1.07
CA ARG A 72 -7.38 -19.74 -1.83
C ARG A 72 -8.22 -20.20 -3.01
N GLN A 73 -7.68 -21.09 -3.83
CA GLN A 73 -8.35 -21.64 -5.00
C GLN A 73 -9.68 -22.29 -4.61
N GLU A 74 -9.67 -23.16 -3.60
CA GLU A 74 -10.89 -23.83 -3.11
C GLU A 74 -11.98 -22.83 -2.66
N LEU A 75 -11.59 -21.80 -1.91
CA LEU A 75 -12.51 -20.76 -1.43
C LEU A 75 -13.12 -19.99 -2.60
N GLU A 76 -12.32 -19.62 -3.58
CA GLU A 76 -12.74 -18.81 -4.73
C GLU A 76 -13.61 -19.59 -5.72
N GLU A 77 -13.27 -20.86 -5.98
CA GLU A 77 -14.04 -21.74 -6.87
C GLU A 77 -15.42 -22.09 -6.29
N SER A 78 -15.52 -22.19 -4.96
CA SER A 78 -16.78 -22.52 -4.27
C SER A 78 -17.64 -21.29 -3.91
N ASP A 79 -17.21 -20.06 -4.25
CA ASP A 79 -17.77 -18.78 -3.73
C ASP A 79 -18.01 -18.85 -2.22
N HIS A 80 -17.05 -19.43 -1.49
CA HIS A 80 -17.15 -19.61 -0.05
C HIS A 80 -17.25 -18.24 0.64
N LYS A 81 -17.93 -18.18 1.79
CA LYS A 81 -18.11 -16.93 2.55
C LYS A 81 -16.79 -16.21 2.92
N ASN A 82 -15.68 -16.96 3.01
CA ASN A 82 -14.36 -16.45 3.34
C ASN A 82 -13.51 -16.12 2.11
N ALA A 83 -14.02 -16.40 0.89
CA ALA A 83 -13.37 -15.98 -0.34
C ALA A 83 -13.28 -14.45 -0.40
N ARG A 84 -12.18 -13.95 -0.97
CA ARG A 84 -11.95 -12.51 -1.14
C ARG A 84 -13.04 -11.92 -2.05
N ARG A 85 -13.77 -10.94 -1.52
CA ARG A 85 -14.89 -10.33 -2.23
C ARG A 85 -14.39 -9.20 -3.10
N ILE A 86 -14.84 -9.19 -4.35
CA ILE A 86 -14.44 -8.21 -5.35
C ILE A 86 -15.65 -7.38 -5.75
N TRP A 87 -15.48 -6.07 -5.78
CA TRP A 87 -16.54 -5.09 -5.97
C TRP A 87 -16.17 -4.10 -7.07
N LEU A 88 -17.17 -3.65 -7.82
CA LEU A 88 -17.08 -2.48 -8.70
C LEU A 88 -17.83 -1.33 -8.03
N VAL A 89 -17.17 -0.19 -7.85
CA VAL A 89 -17.75 0.97 -7.16
C VAL A 89 -17.51 2.22 -8.02
N SER A 90 -18.53 3.07 -8.16
CA SER A 90 -18.37 4.31 -8.92
C SER A 90 -17.77 5.45 -8.09
N ASN A 91 -16.97 6.26 -8.76
CA ASN A 91 -16.45 7.54 -8.31
C ASN A 91 -16.89 8.62 -9.30
N ASN A 92 -17.48 9.71 -8.80
CA ASN A 92 -17.77 10.89 -9.61
C ASN A 92 -16.64 11.92 -9.46
N PRO A 93 -15.84 12.20 -10.52
CA PRO A 93 -14.71 13.13 -10.44
C PRO A 93 -15.12 14.59 -10.22
N GLU A 94 -16.41 14.93 -10.40
CA GLU A 94 -16.97 16.25 -10.04
C GLU A 94 -17.39 16.33 -8.57
N GLU A 95 -17.53 15.20 -7.88
CA GLU A 95 -17.77 15.16 -6.43
C GLU A 95 -16.46 14.97 -5.65
N PHE A 96 -15.60 14.06 -6.10
CA PHE A 96 -14.39 13.66 -5.39
C PHE A 96 -13.20 13.37 -6.33
N GLU A 97 -12.06 14.00 -6.05
CA GLU A 97 -10.84 13.93 -6.87
C GLU A 97 -9.98 12.69 -6.57
N LEU A 98 -10.45 11.52 -7.00
CA LEU A 98 -9.79 10.25 -6.73
C LEU A 98 -8.35 10.16 -7.28
N ALA A 99 -8.07 10.75 -8.46
CA ALA A 99 -6.73 10.75 -9.05
C ALA A 99 -5.72 11.54 -8.19
N ARG A 100 -6.15 12.64 -7.58
CA ARG A 100 -5.35 13.43 -6.66
C ARG A 100 -5.15 12.70 -5.33
N ALA A 101 -6.22 12.10 -4.81
CA ALA A 101 -6.16 11.26 -3.62
C ALA A 101 -5.17 10.09 -3.77
N TYR A 102 -5.15 9.43 -4.94
CA TYR A 102 -4.17 8.39 -5.29
C TYR A 102 -2.72 8.88 -5.19
N SER A 103 -2.44 10.10 -5.68
CA SER A 103 -1.07 10.64 -5.64
C SER A 103 -0.63 11.15 -4.26
N GLU A 104 -1.58 11.52 -3.39
CA GLU A 104 -1.29 12.19 -2.12
C GLU A 104 -1.43 11.30 -0.88
N CYS A 105 -2.12 10.16 -1.00
CA CYS A 105 -2.49 9.32 0.15
C CYS A 105 -2.13 7.85 -0.07
N GLU A 106 -1.50 7.25 0.94
CA GLU A 106 -1.31 5.80 1.00
C GLU A 106 -2.64 5.08 1.31
N THR A 107 -3.41 5.65 2.22
CA THR A 107 -4.73 5.17 2.61
C THR A 107 -5.77 6.26 2.48
N LEU A 108 -7.00 5.90 2.11
CA LEU A 108 -8.09 6.83 1.94
C LEU A 108 -9.37 6.34 2.62
N GLU A 109 -10.03 7.24 3.32
CA GLU A 109 -11.37 7.04 3.86
C GLU A 109 -12.41 7.24 2.75
N TRP A 110 -13.26 6.24 2.62
CA TRP A 110 -14.30 6.17 1.61
C TRP A 110 -15.67 5.98 2.25
N LYS A 111 -16.69 6.65 1.69
CA LYS A 111 -18.06 6.51 2.17
C LYS A 111 -18.50 5.05 2.00
N ARG A 112 -18.89 4.44 3.11
CA ARG A 112 -19.27 3.02 3.14
C ARG A 112 -20.69 2.85 2.63
N SER A 113 -20.82 2.52 1.35
CA SER A 113 -22.09 2.26 0.66
C SER A 113 -22.52 0.78 0.67
N ARG A 114 -21.64 -0.13 1.13
CA ARG A 114 -21.91 -1.56 1.28
C ARG A 114 -21.21 -2.12 2.51
N ASN A 115 -21.47 -3.38 2.86
CA ASN A 115 -20.85 -4.05 4.00
C ASN A 115 -19.40 -4.49 3.73
N PHE A 116 -18.54 -3.58 3.28
CA PHE A 116 -17.13 -3.88 3.02
C PHE A 116 -16.43 -4.40 4.28
N GLU A 117 -15.54 -5.36 4.08
CA GLU A 117 -14.74 -6.05 5.10
C GLU A 117 -13.27 -5.98 4.74
N ASN A 118 -12.39 -6.21 5.73
CA ASN A 118 -10.95 -6.19 5.51
C ASN A 118 -10.55 -7.22 4.44
N GLY A 119 -9.70 -6.79 3.51
CA GLY A 119 -9.24 -7.57 2.38
C GLY A 119 -10.20 -7.63 1.19
N ASP A 120 -11.38 -7.00 1.26
CA ASP A 120 -12.22 -6.80 0.07
C ASP A 120 -11.46 -5.96 -0.96
N ILE A 121 -11.63 -6.30 -2.24
CA ILE A 121 -11.05 -5.54 -3.36
C ILE A 121 -12.12 -4.73 -4.05
N LEU A 122 -11.83 -3.45 -4.26
CA LEU A 122 -12.69 -2.54 -4.99
C LEU A 122 -11.96 -2.09 -6.26
N PHE A 123 -12.64 -2.27 -7.38
CA PHE A 123 -12.35 -1.59 -8.63
C PHE A 123 -13.16 -0.30 -8.69
N LEU A 124 -12.47 0.83 -8.85
CA LEU A 124 -13.10 2.15 -8.87
C LEU A 124 -13.33 2.59 -10.31
N TYR A 125 -14.60 2.67 -10.68
CA TYR A 125 -15.09 3.17 -11.96
C TYR A 125 -15.25 4.69 -11.90
N VAL A 126 -14.46 5.42 -12.67
CA VAL A 126 -14.55 6.89 -12.77
C VAL A 126 -15.63 7.25 -13.78
N SER A 127 -16.69 7.91 -13.32
CA SER A 127 -17.82 8.31 -14.15
C SER A 127 -17.57 9.63 -14.89
N GLY A 128 -18.62 10.27 -15.41
CA GLY A 128 -18.50 11.52 -16.16
C GLY A 128 -17.90 11.31 -17.55
N ASN A 129 -16.81 12.02 -17.83
CA ASN A 129 -16.11 11.97 -19.13
C ASN A 129 -15.10 10.82 -19.25
N VAL A 130 -14.73 10.18 -18.14
CA VAL A 130 -13.72 9.10 -18.13
C VAL A 130 -14.37 7.76 -18.47
N GLN A 131 -15.48 7.43 -17.78
CA GLN A 131 -16.29 6.22 -18.01
C GLN A 131 -15.48 4.91 -18.05
N GLN A 132 -14.52 4.77 -17.15
CA GLN A 132 -13.60 3.62 -17.13
C GLN A 132 -13.31 3.15 -15.70
N VAL A 133 -12.94 1.89 -15.54
CA VAL A 133 -12.28 1.42 -14.31
C VAL A 133 -10.82 1.85 -14.34
N CYS A 134 -10.39 2.58 -13.31
CA CYS A 134 -9.04 3.16 -13.29
C CYS A 134 -8.20 2.72 -12.09
N PHE A 135 -8.81 2.31 -10.97
CA PHE A 135 -8.08 2.01 -9.74
C PHE A 135 -8.49 0.67 -9.16
N LYS A 136 -7.51 -0.03 -8.60
CA LYS A 136 -7.68 -1.21 -7.75
C LYS A 136 -7.27 -0.83 -6.33
N VAL A 137 -8.14 -1.07 -5.36
CA VAL A 137 -7.90 -0.75 -3.95
C VAL A 137 -8.27 -1.93 -3.06
N GLU A 138 -7.65 -2.01 -1.88
CA GLU A 138 -7.98 -2.98 -0.85
C GLU A 138 -8.54 -2.29 0.39
N ILE A 139 -9.65 -2.81 0.90
CA ILE A 139 -10.19 -2.39 2.18
C ILE A 139 -9.29 -2.88 3.31
N ILE A 140 -8.65 -1.96 4.02
CA ILE A 140 -7.84 -2.29 5.21
C ILE A 140 -8.66 -2.17 6.49
N GLN A 141 -9.74 -1.39 6.46
CA GLN A 141 -10.65 -1.26 7.58
C GLN A 141 -12.09 -1.13 7.08
N GLY A 142 -12.87 -2.21 7.21
CA GLY A 142 -14.26 -2.28 6.75
C GLY A 142 -15.19 -1.27 7.43
N ILE A 143 -14.93 -0.93 8.70
CA ILE A 143 -15.62 0.13 9.42
C ILE A 143 -14.63 0.97 10.23
N VAL A 144 -14.55 2.26 9.92
CA VAL A 144 -13.72 3.22 10.65
C VAL A 144 -14.57 3.81 11.80
N PRO A 145 -14.09 3.80 13.05
CA PRO A 145 -14.76 4.45 14.17
C PRO A 145 -15.01 5.94 13.88
N PRO A 146 -16.19 6.51 14.20
CA PRO A 146 -16.51 7.91 13.86
C PRO A 146 -15.48 8.95 14.33
N ASN A 147 -14.83 8.71 15.47
CA ASN A 147 -13.78 9.56 16.04
C ASN A 147 -12.43 9.47 15.32
N GLU A 148 -12.23 8.47 14.44
CA GLU A 148 -11.00 8.25 13.68
C GLU A 148 -11.15 8.57 12.19
N VAL A 149 -12.36 8.93 11.74
CA VAL A 149 -12.63 9.21 10.32
C VAL A 149 -11.90 10.49 9.88
N LYS A 150 -10.96 10.35 8.95
CA LYS A 150 -10.39 11.47 8.20
C LYS A 150 -11.23 11.69 6.95
N TYR A 151 -12.09 12.69 6.94
CA TYR A 151 -13.01 12.89 5.80
C TYR A 151 -12.35 13.33 4.48
N ASN A 152 -11.04 13.59 4.49
CA ASN A 152 -10.27 13.96 3.31
C ASN A 152 -10.88 15.14 2.52
N LYS A 153 -11.34 16.16 3.25
CA LYS A 153 -12.06 17.34 2.72
C LYS A 153 -11.37 17.97 1.51
N MET A 154 -10.04 17.97 1.47
CA MET A 154 -9.22 18.55 0.39
C MET A 154 -9.47 17.94 -1.01
N PHE A 155 -10.07 16.74 -1.09
CA PHE A 155 -10.38 16.08 -2.36
C PHE A 155 -11.86 16.21 -2.76
N TRP A 156 -12.70 16.82 -1.91
CA TRP A 156 -14.11 17.04 -2.23
C TRP A 156 -14.28 18.33 -3.04
N LYS A 157 -14.86 18.20 -4.23
CA LYS A 157 -15.27 19.35 -5.06
C LYS A 157 -16.69 19.81 -4.72
N ASP A 158 -17.59 18.86 -4.47
CA ASP A 158 -18.95 19.14 -4.04
C ASP A 158 -19.03 19.18 -2.50
N LEU A 159 -19.01 20.41 -1.96
CA LEU A 159 -19.08 20.63 -0.51
C LEU A 159 -20.43 20.23 0.10
N LYS A 160 -21.52 20.23 -0.67
CA LYS A 160 -22.83 19.81 -0.17
C LYS A 160 -22.83 18.29 0.02
N LYS A 161 -22.33 17.55 -0.98
CA LYS A 161 -22.15 16.08 -0.89
C LYS A 161 -21.19 15.70 0.24
N PHE A 162 -20.13 16.49 0.44
CA PHE A 162 -19.23 16.32 1.58
C PHE A 162 -19.98 16.40 2.91
N GLU A 163 -20.78 17.44 3.15
CA GLU A 163 -21.54 17.56 4.40
C GLU A 163 -22.56 16.41 4.57
N GLU A 164 -23.27 16.04 3.50
CA GLU A 164 -24.18 14.87 3.50
C GLU A 164 -23.46 13.54 3.82
N SER A 165 -22.16 13.43 3.49
CA SER A 165 -21.38 12.22 3.72
C SER A 165 -21.01 11.99 5.19
N LYS A 166 -20.94 13.04 6.02
CA LYS A 166 -20.44 12.96 7.40
C LYS A 166 -21.30 12.09 8.31
N GLY A 167 -22.61 12.04 8.08
CA GLY A 167 -23.54 11.20 8.83
C GLY A 167 -23.48 9.71 8.46
N GLY A 168 -22.69 9.33 7.45
CA GLY A 168 -22.53 7.95 7.00
C GLY A 168 -21.49 7.15 7.78
N LYS A 169 -21.45 5.84 7.53
CA LYS A 169 -20.33 4.98 7.93
C LYS A 169 -19.20 5.12 6.92
N TRP A 170 -17.97 4.88 7.36
CA TRP A 170 -16.77 5.01 6.55
C TRP A 170 -15.96 3.72 6.57
N THR A 171 -15.25 3.47 5.48
CA THR A 171 -14.27 2.40 5.34
C THR A 171 -12.93 3.04 4.98
N ARG A 172 -11.82 2.41 5.35
CA ARG A 172 -10.49 2.82 4.91
C ARG A 172 -9.96 1.81 3.91
N PHE A 173 -9.48 2.29 2.78
CA PHE A 173 -8.79 1.46 1.81
C PHE A 173 -7.36 1.95 1.58
N ARG A 174 -6.52 1.11 1.00
CA ARG A 174 -5.23 1.47 0.42
C ARG A 174 -5.27 1.27 -1.09
N PHE A 175 -4.54 2.10 -1.82
CA PHE A 175 -4.40 1.91 -3.26
C PHE A 175 -3.45 0.75 -3.56
N LEU A 176 -3.81 -0.09 -4.52
CA LEU A 176 -2.96 -1.19 -4.99
C LEU A 176 -2.37 -0.86 -6.36
N ASP A 177 -3.22 -0.39 -7.27
CA ASP A 177 -2.84 -0.24 -8.66
C ASP A 177 -3.70 0.78 -9.39
N LYS A 178 -3.16 1.33 -10.48
CA LYS A 178 -3.83 2.29 -11.35
C LYS A 178 -3.55 1.95 -12.80
N VAL A 179 -4.60 1.95 -13.61
CA VAL A 179 -4.54 1.75 -15.05
C VAL A 179 -5.31 2.84 -15.76
N ASP A 180 -4.90 3.14 -16.99
CA ASP A 180 -5.58 4.04 -17.88
C ASP A 180 -5.62 3.37 -19.25
N THR A 181 -6.73 2.69 -19.53
CA THR A 181 -6.89 1.91 -20.77
C THR A 181 -8.34 1.96 -21.26
N PRO A 182 -8.55 2.15 -22.58
CA PRO A 182 -9.89 2.10 -23.16
C PRO A 182 -10.55 0.72 -23.05
N GLU A 183 -9.78 -0.35 -22.80
CA GLU A 183 -10.31 -1.70 -22.58
C GLU A 183 -11.16 -1.81 -21.31
N LEU A 184 -10.97 -0.92 -20.34
CA LEU A 184 -11.80 -0.86 -19.14
C LEU A 184 -12.93 0.17 -19.22
N SER A 185 -13.28 0.62 -20.44
CA SER A 185 -14.39 1.53 -20.69
C SER A 185 -15.75 0.89 -20.47
N LEU A 186 -16.76 1.70 -20.15
CA LEU A 186 -18.14 1.24 -19.95
C LEU A 186 -18.65 0.36 -21.10
N THR A 187 -18.30 0.70 -22.35
CA THR A 187 -18.66 -0.08 -23.54
C THR A 187 -18.06 -1.47 -23.47
N LYS A 188 -16.77 -1.58 -23.16
CA LYS A 188 -16.07 -2.87 -23.02
C LYS A 188 -16.59 -3.68 -21.84
N LEU A 189 -16.81 -3.05 -20.68
CA LEU A 189 -17.39 -3.76 -19.54
C LEU A 189 -18.78 -4.36 -19.85
N ARG A 190 -19.58 -3.71 -20.70
CA ARG A 190 -20.87 -4.24 -21.16
C ARG A 190 -20.73 -5.46 -22.07
N GLU A 191 -19.70 -5.49 -22.92
CA GLU A 191 -19.36 -6.67 -23.74
C GLU A 191 -19.09 -7.90 -22.85
N TYR A 192 -18.45 -7.69 -21.69
CA TYR A 192 -18.14 -8.74 -20.70
C TYR A 192 -19.20 -8.91 -19.60
N GLY A 193 -20.43 -8.43 -19.82
CA GLY A 193 -21.58 -8.78 -18.97
C GLY A 193 -22.01 -7.74 -17.94
N LEU A 194 -21.49 -6.50 -17.98
CA LEU A 194 -22.04 -5.41 -17.17
C LEU A 194 -23.43 -4.99 -17.67
N LYS A 195 -24.49 -5.41 -16.96
CA LYS A 195 -25.89 -5.21 -17.41
C LYS A 195 -26.46 -3.81 -17.13
N SER A 196 -25.97 -3.12 -16.09
CA SER A 196 -26.53 -1.86 -15.63
C SER A 196 -25.45 -0.79 -15.46
N ASN A 197 -25.88 0.48 -15.42
CA ASN A 197 -24.96 1.57 -15.08
C ASN A 197 -24.43 1.40 -13.66
N VAL A 198 -23.15 1.74 -13.46
CA VAL A 198 -22.47 1.65 -12.17
C VAL A 198 -22.92 2.81 -11.27
N GLN A 199 -24.13 2.71 -10.71
CA GLN A 199 -24.70 3.72 -9.80
C GLN A 199 -24.46 3.41 -8.33
N GLY A 200 -24.02 2.19 -8.00
CA GLY A 200 -23.67 1.78 -6.65
C GLY A 200 -22.75 0.55 -6.66
N PRO A 201 -22.30 0.08 -5.49
CA PRO A 201 -21.42 -1.08 -5.39
C PRO A 201 -22.06 -2.35 -5.99
N LEU A 202 -21.36 -2.95 -6.95
CA LEU A 202 -21.73 -4.19 -7.60
C LEU A 202 -20.72 -5.27 -7.21
N LYS A 203 -21.17 -6.41 -6.65
CA LYS A 203 -20.28 -7.56 -6.45
C LYS A 203 -19.93 -8.10 -7.84
N LEU A 204 -18.64 -8.24 -8.13
CA LEU A 204 -18.15 -8.81 -9.38
C LEU A 204 -17.94 -10.31 -9.21
N ASN A 205 -18.33 -11.07 -10.23
CA ASN A 205 -18.16 -12.51 -10.33
C ASN A 205 -17.94 -12.94 -11.78
N GLY A 206 -17.42 -14.16 -11.96
CA GLY A 206 -17.24 -14.78 -13.27
C GLY A 206 -16.44 -13.95 -14.26
N GLU A 207 -16.87 -13.98 -15.52
CA GLU A 207 -16.15 -13.41 -16.66
C GLU A 207 -15.83 -11.91 -16.51
N LEU A 208 -16.78 -11.09 -16.05
CA LEU A 208 -16.55 -9.66 -15.88
C LEU A 208 -15.47 -9.37 -14.83
N ARG A 209 -15.45 -10.13 -13.73
CA ARG A 209 -14.43 -10.03 -12.68
C ARG A 209 -13.06 -10.34 -13.26
N ASP A 210 -12.95 -11.46 -13.96
CA ASP A 210 -11.69 -11.99 -14.48
C ASP A 210 -11.13 -11.07 -15.57
N TYR A 211 -12.01 -10.56 -16.43
CA TYR A 211 -11.67 -9.56 -17.43
C TYR A 211 -11.06 -8.32 -16.79
N ILE A 212 -11.74 -7.68 -15.83
CA ILE A 212 -11.22 -6.47 -15.17
C ILE A 212 -9.89 -6.78 -14.46
N MET A 213 -9.82 -7.88 -13.73
CA MET A 213 -8.62 -8.26 -12.96
C MET A 213 -7.39 -8.43 -13.86
N SER A 214 -7.56 -8.94 -15.08
CA SER A 214 -6.46 -9.20 -16.02
C SER A 214 -5.65 -7.96 -16.43
N PHE A 215 -6.18 -6.75 -16.24
CA PHE A 215 -5.50 -5.49 -16.57
C PHE A 215 -4.66 -4.93 -15.42
N PHE A 216 -4.80 -5.47 -14.20
CA PHE A 216 -4.09 -4.98 -13.04
C PHE A 216 -2.98 -5.96 -12.68
N GLU A 217 -1.73 -5.57 -12.96
CA GLU A 217 -0.55 -6.42 -12.78
C GLU A 217 -0.16 -6.58 -11.31
N LYS A 218 -0.45 -5.58 -10.47
CA LYS A 218 -0.15 -5.65 -9.04
C LYS A 218 -1.20 -6.49 -8.33
N ASP A 219 -0.84 -7.73 -8.01
CA ASP A 219 -1.61 -8.56 -7.10
C ASP A 219 -1.11 -8.45 -5.66
N LEU A 220 -2.00 -8.76 -4.72
CA LEU A 220 -1.83 -8.69 -3.27
C LEU A 220 -0.75 -9.64 -2.72
N THR A 221 -0.06 -10.37 -3.60
CA THR A 221 1.00 -11.32 -3.30
C THR A 221 2.40 -10.74 -3.47
N GLU A 222 2.57 -9.56 -4.10
CA GLU A 222 3.89 -8.91 -4.13
C GLU A 222 4.16 -8.12 -2.84
N GLY A 223 4.81 -8.81 -1.90
CA GLY A 223 5.73 -8.30 -0.88
C GLY A 223 5.47 -6.87 -0.38
N TYR A 224 4.66 -6.75 0.68
CA TYR A 224 4.52 -5.49 1.43
C TYR A 224 5.73 -5.19 2.35
N TYR A 225 6.84 -5.95 2.20
CA TYR A 225 8.10 -5.69 2.89
C TYR A 225 9.23 -5.57 1.85
N PRO A 226 9.88 -4.39 1.74
CA PRO A 226 11.10 -4.23 0.93
C PRO A 226 12.27 -5.15 1.32
N ASP A 227 12.14 -5.92 2.41
CA ASP A 227 13.19 -6.79 2.96
C ASP A 227 12.91 -8.30 2.71
N GLU A 228 11.83 -8.69 2.02
CA GLU A 228 11.58 -10.10 1.68
C GLU A 228 12.13 -10.42 0.28
N VAL A 229 13.34 -10.99 0.24
CA VAL A 229 13.93 -11.58 -0.97
C VAL A 229 13.44 -13.03 -1.10
N HIS A 230 12.91 -13.40 -2.27
CA HIS A 230 12.60 -14.80 -2.59
C HIS A 230 13.87 -15.61 -2.86
N ASP A 231 13.89 -16.89 -2.47
CA ASP A 231 14.98 -17.86 -2.71
C ASP A 231 15.14 -18.30 -4.18
N ASN A 232 14.48 -17.63 -5.14
CA ASN A 232 14.55 -18.00 -6.55
C ASN A 232 15.76 -17.34 -7.22
N LEU A 233 16.76 -18.16 -7.57
CA LEU A 233 18.00 -17.79 -8.27
C LEU A 233 17.80 -17.54 -9.79
N GLU A 234 16.59 -17.20 -10.23
CA GLU A 234 16.32 -16.85 -11.63
C GLU A 234 16.60 -15.36 -11.87
N GLU A 235 17.68 -15.07 -12.61
CA GLU A 235 18.13 -13.73 -12.93
C GLU A 235 17.77 -13.37 -14.40
N GLY A 236 17.37 -12.13 -14.67
CA GLY A 236 17.16 -11.63 -16.04
C GLY A 236 15.71 -11.38 -16.48
N MET A 237 14.70 -11.66 -15.64
CA MET A 237 13.34 -11.15 -15.88
C MET A 237 13.27 -9.66 -15.55
N ARG A 238 12.78 -8.85 -16.50
CA ARG A 238 12.40 -7.46 -16.23
C ARG A 238 11.20 -7.46 -15.27
N LYS A 239 11.45 -7.29 -13.97
CA LYS A 239 10.43 -6.84 -13.01
C LYS A 239 10.35 -5.32 -13.06
N THR A 240 9.19 -4.80 -13.47
CA THR A 240 8.90 -3.37 -13.30
C THR A 240 8.44 -3.15 -11.87
N VAL A 241 9.39 -2.91 -10.97
CA VAL A 241 9.06 -2.45 -9.62
C VAL A 241 8.62 -0.99 -9.75
N MET A 242 7.31 -0.75 -9.71
CA MET A 242 6.78 0.59 -9.46
C MET A 242 7.11 0.94 -8.01
N VAL A 243 8.31 1.50 -7.80
CA VAL A 243 8.65 2.23 -6.59
C VAL A 243 7.59 3.32 -6.46
N ASN A 244 6.90 3.40 -5.32
CA ASN A 244 5.97 4.49 -5.04
C ASN A 244 6.78 5.79 -5.04
N ILE A 245 6.81 6.45 -6.19
CA ILE A 245 7.44 7.75 -6.37
C ILE A 245 6.55 8.74 -5.61
N TYR A 246 6.83 8.91 -4.33
CA TYR A 246 6.36 10.02 -3.50
C TYR A 246 6.98 11.35 -3.98
N GLU A 247 6.96 11.64 -5.28
CA GLU A 247 7.30 12.98 -5.79
C GLU A 247 6.05 13.85 -5.71
N ARG A 248 5.83 14.35 -4.50
CA ARG A 248 4.78 15.30 -4.17
C ARG A 248 5.17 16.66 -4.77
N ASN A 249 4.48 17.05 -5.82
CA ASN A 249 4.60 18.31 -6.54
C ASN A 249 5.90 18.50 -7.36
N PRO A 250 5.84 18.32 -8.70
CA PRO A 250 7.01 18.51 -9.58
C PRO A 250 7.56 19.94 -9.55
N ILE A 251 6.75 20.94 -9.17
CA ILE A 251 7.19 22.33 -9.00
C ILE A 251 8.05 22.46 -7.74
N ALA A 252 7.66 21.82 -6.64
CA ALA A 252 8.45 21.83 -5.40
C ALA A 252 9.77 21.06 -5.59
N ARG A 253 9.72 19.89 -6.24
CA ARG A 253 10.92 19.14 -6.64
C ARG A 253 11.86 19.99 -7.48
N LYS A 254 11.34 20.63 -8.53
CA LYS A 254 12.15 21.48 -9.41
C LYS A 254 12.78 22.64 -8.64
N ARG A 255 12.00 23.35 -7.80
CA ARG A 255 12.52 24.45 -6.98
C ARG A 255 13.58 24.01 -5.97
N CYS A 256 13.44 22.81 -5.40
CA CYS A 256 14.45 22.21 -4.52
C CYS A 256 15.76 21.97 -5.29
N MET A 257 15.69 21.34 -6.47
CA MET A 257 16.87 21.11 -7.31
C MET A 257 17.48 22.41 -7.86
N ASP A 258 16.65 23.39 -8.25
CA ASP A 258 17.13 24.71 -8.71
C ASP A 258 17.93 25.43 -7.61
N HIS A 259 17.63 25.16 -6.33
CA HIS A 259 18.32 25.75 -5.19
C HIS A 259 19.57 24.95 -4.76
N TYR A 260 19.42 23.64 -4.55
CA TYR A 260 20.46 22.78 -3.97
C TYR A 260 21.35 22.08 -5.02
N GLY A 261 20.94 22.09 -6.29
CA GLY A 261 21.56 21.29 -7.35
C GLY A 261 21.18 19.81 -7.28
N VAL A 262 21.95 19.00 -8.02
CA VAL A 262 21.70 17.55 -8.22
C VAL A 262 22.69 16.67 -7.47
N GLN A 263 23.44 17.26 -6.54
CA GLN A 263 24.37 16.54 -5.66
C GLN A 263 23.66 16.08 -4.38
N CYS A 264 23.88 14.83 -3.99
CA CYS A 264 23.34 14.27 -2.77
C CYS A 264 23.87 15.00 -1.53
N GLN A 265 22.99 15.58 -0.72
CA GLN A 265 23.36 16.37 0.46
C GLN A 265 23.89 15.53 1.65
N ILE A 266 23.80 14.21 1.54
CA ILE A 266 24.21 13.25 2.58
C ILE A 266 25.59 12.65 2.30
N CYS A 267 25.80 12.11 1.08
CA CYS A 267 27.01 11.36 0.75
C CYS A 267 27.87 12.01 -0.33
N ASP A 268 27.47 13.19 -0.81
CA ASP A 268 28.12 14.04 -1.81
C ASP A 268 28.18 13.43 -3.22
N LEU A 269 27.44 12.33 -3.47
CA LEU A 269 27.36 11.69 -4.79
C LEU A 269 26.67 12.63 -5.80
N ASN A 270 27.35 12.85 -6.92
CA ASN A 270 26.78 13.42 -8.13
C ASN A 270 26.78 12.33 -9.22
N PHE A 271 25.62 12.10 -9.83
CA PHE A 271 25.45 11.06 -10.84
C PHE A 271 26.10 11.40 -12.18
N GLU A 272 26.10 12.66 -12.59
CA GLU A 272 26.78 13.08 -13.82
C GLU A 272 28.30 12.92 -13.69
N ASP A 273 28.87 13.31 -12.54
CA ASP A 273 30.31 13.17 -12.28
C ASP A 273 30.75 11.69 -12.25
N THR A 274 29.88 10.80 -11.76
CA THR A 274 30.20 9.38 -11.57
C THR A 274 29.90 8.52 -12.80
N TYR A 275 28.81 8.83 -13.50
CA TYR A 275 28.28 7.98 -14.59
C TYR A 275 28.28 8.67 -15.96
N GLY A 276 28.70 9.94 -16.04
CA GLY A 276 28.66 10.74 -17.26
C GLY A 276 27.25 11.25 -17.57
N GLU A 277 27.01 11.68 -18.82
CA GLU A 277 25.76 12.34 -19.22
C GLU A 277 24.47 11.57 -18.88
N VAL A 278 24.51 10.24 -18.83
CA VAL A 278 23.35 9.41 -18.44
C VAL A 278 22.85 9.69 -17.02
N GLY A 279 23.73 10.18 -16.15
CA GLY A 279 23.43 10.57 -14.77
C GLY A 279 22.99 12.02 -14.60
N LYS A 280 22.91 12.79 -15.69
CA LYS A 280 22.52 14.20 -15.65
C LYS A 280 21.11 14.37 -15.09
N ASP A 281 20.95 15.32 -14.18
CA ASP A 281 19.70 15.65 -13.47
C ASP A 281 19.08 14.49 -12.67
N PHE A 282 19.80 13.38 -12.49
CA PHE A 282 19.33 12.20 -11.78
C PHE A 282 19.61 12.32 -10.27
N ILE A 283 18.57 12.70 -9.52
CA ILE A 283 18.60 12.77 -8.06
C ILE A 283 17.18 12.56 -7.50
N HIS A 284 17.05 12.00 -6.30
CA HIS A 284 15.76 11.94 -5.59
C HIS A 284 15.62 13.15 -4.67
N VAL A 285 14.37 13.51 -4.32
CA VAL A 285 14.07 14.56 -3.34
C VAL A 285 13.30 13.96 -2.17
N HIS A 286 13.82 14.14 -0.96
CA HIS A 286 13.27 13.60 0.28
C HIS A 286 12.64 14.71 1.13
N HIS A 287 11.60 14.38 1.90
CA HIS A 287 11.04 15.32 2.88
C HIS A 287 11.80 15.21 4.20
N ILE A 288 12.35 16.32 4.69
CA ILE A 288 13.10 16.38 5.94
C ILE A 288 12.20 15.99 7.13
N ILE A 289 10.94 16.46 7.13
CA ILE A 289 9.93 16.08 8.11
C ILE A 289 9.02 15.01 7.51
N PRO A 290 8.83 13.86 8.19
CA PRO A 290 7.94 12.82 7.71
C PRO A 290 6.53 13.34 7.47
N LEU A 291 5.98 13.02 6.31
CA LEU A 291 4.69 13.57 5.86
C LEU A 291 3.48 13.18 6.72
N HIS A 292 3.61 12.21 7.61
CA HIS A 292 2.58 11.85 8.58
C HIS A 292 2.55 12.78 9.80
N GLU A 293 3.60 13.57 10.02
CA GLU A 293 3.70 14.60 11.06
C GLU A 293 3.23 15.97 10.57
N ILE A 294 3.08 16.14 9.25
CA ILE A 294 2.63 17.37 8.60
C ILE A 294 1.09 17.46 8.63
N GLN A 295 0.54 18.52 9.23
CA GLN A 295 -0.91 18.73 9.37
C GLN A 295 -1.58 19.11 8.02
N GLN A 296 -2.90 18.89 7.91
CA GLN A 296 -3.68 19.21 6.69
C GLN A 296 -3.54 20.70 6.30
N GLY A 297 -3.26 20.95 5.01
CA GLY A 297 -3.17 22.30 4.43
C GLY A 297 -1.77 22.91 4.39
N TYR A 298 -0.73 22.14 4.73
CA TYR A 298 0.66 22.58 4.66
C TYR A 298 1.12 22.84 3.22
N ILE A 299 1.64 24.05 2.97
CA ILE A 299 2.31 24.39 1.72
C ILE A 299 3.77 23.98 1.90
N VAL A 300 4.21 22.97 1.16
CA VAL A 300 5.61 22.54 1.13
C VAL A 300 6.51 23.69 0.70
N ASP A 301 7.46 24.02 1.56
CA ASP A 301 8.60 24.88 1.28
C ASP A 301 9.71 24.04 0.61
N PRO A 302 9.99 24.25 -0.69
CA PRO A 302 10.98 23.46 -1.42
C PRO A 302 12.42 23.56 -0.89
N ILE A 303 12.70 24.55 -0.05
CA ILE A 303 14.02 24.79 0.52
C ILE A 303 14.09 24.17 1.91
N ASN A 304 13.09 24.42 2.75
CA ASN A 304 13.14 24.02 4.17
C ASN A 304 12.56 22.63 4.45
N ASP A 305 11.70 22.09 3.58
CA ASP A 305 11.07 20.79 3.79
C ASP A 305 11.68 19.68 2.95
N LEU A 306 12.44 20.04 1.91
CA LEU A 306 12.92 19.11 0.89
C LEU A 306 14.44 19.12 0.82
N ILE A 307 15.02 17.97 0.52
CA ILE A 307 16.46 17.81 0.35
C ILE A 307 16.80 16.84 -0.79
N PRO A 308 17.74 17.17 -1.69
CA PRO A 308 18.21 16.24 -2.71
C PRO A 308 19.09 15.14 -2.09
N VAL A 309 18.76 13.88 -2.37
CA VAL A 309 19.49 12.71 -1.90
C VAL A 309 19.61 11.66 -3.01
N CYS A 310 20.69 10.88 -3.00
CA CYS A 310 20.81 9.76 -3.93
C CYS A 310 19.83 8.63 -3.57
N PRO A 311 19.44 7.75 -4.51
CA PRO A 311 18.56 6.62 -4.25
C PRO A 311 18.99 5.75 -3.05
N ASN A 312 20.30 5.54 -2.87
CA ASN A 312 20.82 4.73 -1.76
C ASN A 312 20.60 5.41 -0.41
N CYS A 313 20.92 6.70 -0.30
CA CYS A 313 20.68 7.47 0.93
C CYS A 313 19.18 7.61 1.18
N HIS A 314 18.38 7.83 0.14
CA HIS A 314 16.92 7.90 0.23
C HIS A 314 16.34 6.61 0.83
N ALA A 315 16.79 5.44 0.35
CA ALA A 315 16.37 4.16 0.88
C ALA A 315 16.74 3.99 2.36
N MET A 316 17.93 4.44 2.77
CA MET A 316 18.37 4.33 4.17
C MET A 316 17.59 5.25 5.13
N LEU A 317 17.14 6.43 4.68
CA LEU A 317 16.26 7.30 5.48
C LEU A 317 14.88 6.69 5.73
N HIS A 318 14.41 5.85 4.81
CA HIS A 318 13.14 5.12 4.95
C HIS A 318 13.28 3.76 5.64
N ARG A 319 14.48 3.39 6.09
CA ARG A 319 14.72 2.15 6.84
C ARG A 319 14.63 2.42 8.34
N LYS A 320 13.86 1.59 9.06
CA LYS A 320 13.76 1.68 10.52
C LYS A 320 14.90 0.92 11.20
N GLU A 321 15.46 1.51 12.24
CA GLU A 321 16.39 0.87 13.18
C GLU A 321 15.79 0.99 14.58
N ASN A 322 15.60 -0.13 15.27
CA ASN A 322 14.92 -0.18 16.58
C ASN A 322 13.52 0.48 16.61
N GLY A 323 12.84 0.51 15.47
CA GLY A 323 11.48 1.08 15.34
C GLY A 323 11.44 2.56 14.94
N GLU A 324 12.58 3.24 14.85
CA GLU A 324 12.68 4.67 14.50
C GLU A 324 13.41 4.87 13.15
N TYR A 325 13.08 5.94 12.44
CA TYR A 325 13.77 6.32 11.20
C TYR A 325 15.02 7.12 11.54
N LEU A 326 16.07 6.95 10.72
CA LEU A 326 17.28 7.76 10.85
C LEU A 326 17.02 9.19 10.38
N THR A 327 17.53 10.16 11.12
CA THR A 327 17.61 11.55 10.63
C THR A 327 18.71 11.68 9.57
N ILE A 328 18.63 12.77 8.81
CA ILE A 328 19.64 13.12 7.80
C ILE A 328 21.02 13.23 8.44
N GLU A 329 21.12 13.86 9.60
CA GLU A 329 22.35 14.04 10.37
C GLU A 329 22.91 12.70 10.84
N GLN A 330 22.06 11.84 11.40
CA GLN A 330 22.46 10.51 11.86
C GLN A 330 23.01 9.66 10.72
N LEU A 331 22.37 9.69 9.55
CA LEU A 331 22.85 8.96 8.38
C LEU A 331 24.18 9.54 7.87
N LYS A 332 24.33 10.87 7.87
CA LYS A 332 25.57 11.55 7.46
C LYS A 332 26.73 11.20 8.38
N GLU A 333 26.53 11.25 9.70
CA GLU A 333 27.53 10.86 10.70
C GLU A 333 27.93 9.39 10.57
N ARG A 334 26.95 8.51 10.32
CA ARG A 334 27.20 7.07 10.09
C ARG A 334 28.08 6.84 8.87
N ILE A 335 27.82 7.52 7.75
CA ILE A 335 28.64 7.41 6.54
C ILE A 335 30.06 7.92 6.79
N ILE A 336 30.21 9.07 7.46
CA ILE A 336 31.53 9.63 7.79
C ILE A 336 32.33 8.67 8.68
N SER A 337 31.69 8.15 9.73
CA SER A 337 32.32 7.24 10.69
C SER A 337 32.79 5.95 10.02
N ASN A 338 31.94 5.36 9.17
CA ASN A 338 32.28 4.13 8.45
C ASN A 338 33.32 4.35 7.35
N ARG A 339 33.29 5.48 6.63
CA ARG A 339 34.36 5.83 5.66
C ARG A 339 35.72 5.98 6.35
N LYS A 340 35.79 6.59 7.54
CA LYS A 340 37.03 6.67 8.35
C LYS A 340 37.51 5.29 8.80
N LEU A 341 36.61 4.43 9.28
CA LEU A 341 36.95 3.06 9.69
C LEU A 341 37.47 2.22 8.52
N LEU A 342 36.89 2.37 7.32
CA LEU A 342 37.34 1.70 6.11
C LEU A 342 38.70 2.21 5.62
N GLN A 343 38.98 3.51 5.72
CA GLN A 343 40.31 4.07 5.42
C GLN A 343 41.37 3.57 6.41
N ILE A 344 41.04 3.45 7.70
CA ILE A 344 41.95 2.88 8.72
C ILE A 344 42.23 1.40 8.42
N LYS A 345 41.20 0.61 8.08
CA LYS A 345 41.36 -0.80 7.72
C LYS A 345 42.10 -1.01 6.39
N GLY A 346 41.89 -0.12 5.41
CA GLY A 346 42.60 -0.13 4.13
C GLY A 346 44.10 0.21 4.27
N ASN A 347 44.46 1.10 5.20
CA ASN A 347 45.86 1.43 5.50
C ASN A 347 46.59 0.38 6.36
N LEU A 348 45.87 -0.61 6.90
CA LEU A 348 46.43 -1.76 7.64
C LEU A 348 46.72 -2.96 6.71
N VAL A 349 46.41 -2.83 5.42
CA VAL A 349 46.79 -3.78 4.37
C VAL A 349 47.75 -3.06 3.42
N ILE A 350 49.00 -2.91 3.87
CA ILE A 350 50.16 -2.61 3.02
C ILE A 350 51.26 -3.58 3.40
#